data_AF-A0A5C8M685-F1
#
_entry.id   AF-A0A5C8M685-F1
#
_cell.length_a   1.000
_cell.length_b   1.000
_cell.length_c   1.000
_cell.angle_alpha   90.00
_cell.angle_beta   90.00
_cell.angle_gamma   90.00
#
_symmetry.space_group_name_H-M   'P 1'
#
loop_
_entity.id
_entity.type
_entity.pdbx_description
1 polymer ?
#
loop_
_entity_poly.entity_id
_entity_poly.type
_entity_poly.pdbx_seq_one_letter_code
_entity_poly.pdbx_strand_id
1 'polypeptide(L)'
;MNIFKILSSNDGSINEPNVSSFLAYLLDPNENHGLNSKFLELFLRPIVLDNKEYYKELLYNNRVRDLSKNYEVKVQAEFTVTHTGEKQKNRDIDILIEIYNKNSIISLPQFSFCIENKIKDGAISKGDNQLFEEISGLTSYYKNQITNENQKFPLISFVFITPKKTKRAIAEFNELLSKLENCNFSIPCLHIIWSGEDNDEDNVAITSLLKDILQYESIGEIEPIYEYTKHTLKSFLSFIKSDFQSYLAEKTEIIERRNYGKPLLSYFQEIYDSLDFEEEIELSQIKEMVLNNVVSNCNTEVNKATLYAHSISTIVNEKNRKHHISKILKKDNLFYYPSELNKKVVKKLNFDSPPEGIKIYWGDKSDKDAYCFLTDIYPEN
;
A
#
# COMPACT_ATOMS: atom_id res chain seq x y z
N MET A 1 8.48 -22.93 -1.41
CA MET A 1 7.93 -22.30 -2.63
C MET A 1 7.05 -21.14 -2.18
N ASN A 2 7.27 -19.91 -2.66
CA ASN A 2 6.44 -18.76 -2.30
C ASN A 2 5.45 -18.47 -3.44
N ILE A 3 4.19 -18.83 -3.24
CA ILE A 3 3.13 -18.69 -4.26
C ILE A 3 2.91 -17.24 -4.68
N PHE A 4 2.97 -16.29 -3.74
CA PHE A 4 2.80 -14.87 -4.04
C PHE A 4 3.92 -14.34 -4.95
N LYS A 5 5.16 -14.73 -4.68
CA LYS A 5 6.30 -14.36 -5.54
C LYS A 5 6.23 -15.00 -6.93
N ILE A 6 5.65 -16.20 -7.05
CA ILE A 6 5.42 -16.86 -8.35
C ILE A 6 4.33 -16.15 -9.14
N LEU A 7 3.19 -15.88 -8.51
CA LEU A 7 2.05 -15.20 -9.14
C LEU A 7 2.35 -13.74 -9.52
N SER A 8 3.30 -13.11 -8.83
CA SER A 8 3.81 -11.77 -9.16
C SER A 8 4.98 -11.79 -10.16
N SER A 9 5.39 -12.96 -10.66
CA SER A 9 6.45 -13.06 -11.69
C SER A 9 5.87 -13.01 -13.10
N ASN A 10 6.68 -12.55 -14.06
CA ASN A 10 6.31 -12.31 -15.47
C ASN A 10 5.21 -11.23 -15.62
N ASP A 11 4.17 -11.51 -16.42
CA ASP A 11 3.09 -10.54 -16.71
C ASP A 11 2.07 -10.39 -15.57
N GLY A 12 2.10 -11.29 -14.58
CA GLY A 12 1.30 -11.21 -13.36
C GLY A 12 1.96 -10.25 -12.38
N SER A 13 1.22 -9.24 -11.90
CA SER A 13 1.62 -8.44 -10.75
C SER A 13 0.57 -8.64 -9.66
N ILE A 14 1.03 -9.01 -8.46
CA ILE A 14 0.16 -8.90 -7.29
C ILE A 14 0.06 -7.42 -6.96
N ASN A 15 -1.09 -6.83 -7.26
CA ASN A 15 -1.41 -5.43 -7.02
C ASN A 15 -2.17 -5.27 -5.70
N GLU A 16 -2.51 -4.03 -5.34
CA GLU A 16 -3.26 -3.69 -4.13
C GLU A 16 -4.58 -4.48 -4.02
N PRO A 17 -5.44 -4.52 -5.07
CA PRO A 17 -6.63 -5.37 -5.10
C PRO A 17 -6.38 -6.84 -4.74
N ASN A 18 -5.31 -7.44 -5.26
CA ASN A 18 -4.97 -8.83 -4.95
C ASN A 18 -4.57 -9.02 -3.48
N VAL A 19 -3.84 -8.06 -2.91
CA VAL A 19 -3.45 -8.09 -1.49
C VAL A 19 -4.66 -7.84 -0.59
N SER A 20 -5.53 -6.88 -0.95
CA SER A 20 -6.79 -6.62 -0.26
C SER A 20 -7.69 -7.85 -0.27
N SER A 21 -7.82 -8.53 -1.42
CA SER A 21 -8.56 -9.78 -1.55
C SER A 21 -8.01 -10.90 -0.67
N PHE A 22 -6.68 -11.06 -0.62
CA PHE A 22 -6.06 -12.08 0.24
C PHE A 22 -6.22 -11.73 1.73
N LEU A 23 -6.13 -10.45 2.11
CA LEU A 23 -6.38 -10.01 3.47
C LEU A 23 -7.85 -10.20 3.86
N ALA A 24 -8.79 -9.87 2.97
CA ALA A 24 -10.22 -10.10 3.15
C ALA A 24 -10.52 -11.59 3.37
N TYR A 25 -9.91 -12.47 2.57
CA TYR A 25 -9.98 -13.92 2.76
C TYR A 25 -9.51 -14.36 4.14
N LEU A 26 -8.43 -13.78 4.69
CA LEU A 26 -7.98 -14.11 6.05
C LEU A 26 -8.88 -13.54 7.16
N LEU A 27 -9.56 -12.42 6.89
CA LEU A 27 -10.44 -11.73 7.82
C LEU A 27 -11.84 -12.36 7.90
N ASP A 28 -12.25 -13.13 6.89
CA ASP A 28 -13.58 -13.75 6.85
C ASP A 28 -13.60 -15.09 7.61
N PRO A 29 -14.26 -15.19 8.78
CA PRO A 29 -14.30 -16.43 9.54
C PRO A 29 -15.03 -17.57 8.84
N ASN A 30 -15.77 -17.31 7.76
CA ASN A 30 -16.52 -18.31 6.99
C ASN A 30 -15.69 -18.90 5.84
N GLU A 31 -14.49 -18.36 5.58
CA GLU A 31 -13.62 -18.85 4.53
C GLU A 31 -12.82 -20.10 4.94
N ASN A 32 -12.35 -20.84 3.94
CA ASN A 32 -11.74 -22.16 4.14
C ASN A 32 -10.25 -22.13 4.53
N HIS A 33 -9.81 -21.11 5.26
CA HIS A 33 -8.42 -21.02 5.74
C HIS A 33 -8.17 -21.76 7.06
N GLY A 34 -9.21 -22.10 7.82
CA GLY A 34 -9.07 -22.85 9.08
C GLY A 34 -8.54 -22.03 10.25
N LEU A 35 -8.66 -20.70 10.20
CA LEU A 35 -8.32 -19.80 11.33
C LEU A 35 -9.58 -19.43 12.15
N ASN A 36 -10.78 -19.80 11.69
CA ASN A 36 -12.05 -19.32 12.22
C ASN A 36 -12.02 -17.78 12.39
N SER A 37 -12.57 -17.23 13.47
CA SER A 37 -12.51 -15.81 13.78
C SER A 37 -11.18 -15.32 14.37
N LYS A 38 -10.16 -16.17 14.53
CA LYS A 38 -8.97 -15.80 15.31
C LYS A 38 -8.14 -14.70 14.69
N PHE A 39 -7.96 -14.71 13.37
CA PHE A 39 -7.24 -13.63 12.71
C PHE A 39 -8.02 -12.31 12.79
N LEU A 40 -9.34 -12.35 12.58
CA LEU A 40 -10.22 -11.20 12.74
C LEU A 40 -10.21 -10.64 14.17
N GLU A 41 -10.28 -11.50 15.19
CA GLU A 41 -10.20 -11.11 16.61
C GLU A 41 -8.89 -10.36 16.91
N LEU A 42 -7.75 -10.85 16.41
CA LEU A 42 -6.45 -10.21 16.58
C LEU A 42 -6.35 -8.90 15.80
N PHE A 43 -6.91 -8.86 14.59
CA PHE A 43 -6.92 -7.67 13.74
C PHE A 43 -7.75 -6.52 14.34
N LEU A 44 -8.94 -6.82 14.87
CA LEU A 44 -9.81 -5.82 15.49
C LEU A 44 -9.40 -5.46 16.91
N ARG A 45 -8.54 -6.27 17.57
CA ARG A 45 -8.12 -6.07 18.95
C ARG A 45 -7.65 -4.64 19.28
N PRO A 46 -6.77 -4.00 18.51
CA PRO A 46 -6.27 -2.67 18.85
C PRO A 46 -7.38 -1.62 18.84
N ILE A 47 -8.14 -1.52 17.74
CA ILE A 47 -9.22 -0.53 17.63
C ILE A 47 -10.32 -0.77 18.67
N VAL A 48 -10.66 -2.02 18.96
CA VAL A 48 -11.68 -2.38 19.96
C VAL A 48 -11.22 -2.08 21.39
N LEU A 49 -9.96 -2.37 21.73
CA LEU A 49 -9.42 -2.14 23.08
C LEU A 49 -9.13 -0.66 23.37
N ASP A 50 -8.79 0.13 22.35
CA ASP A 50 -8.57 1.57 22.52
C ASP A 50 -9.89 2.33 22.64
N ASN A 51 -11.00 1.72 22.20
CA ASN A 51 -12.32 2.34 22.12
C ASN A 51 -13.39 1.52 22.87
N LYS A 52 -13.06 0.97 24.04
CA LYS A 52 -13.91 0.00 24.79
C LYS A 52 -15.34 0.47 25.01
N GLU A 53 -15.54 1.77 25.18
CA GLU A 53 -16.86 2.37 25.38
C GLU A 53 -17.82 2.11 24.21
N TYR A 54 -17.30 2.11 22.98
CA TYR A 54 -18.06 1.87 21.76
C TYR A 54 -18.27 0.38 21.47
N TYR A 55 -17.35 -0.47 21.91
CA TYR A 55 -17.33 -1.91 21.56
C TYR A 55 -17.54 -2.86 22.75
N LYS A 56 -18.23 -2.42 23.81
CA LYS A 56 -18.50 -3.24 25.01
C LYS A 56 -19.04 -4.63 24.68
N GLU A 57 -19.88 -4.73 23.65
CA GLU A 57 -20.51 -5.98 23.22
C GLU A 57 -19.53 -6.94 22.52
N LEU A 58 -18.46 -6.43 21.91
CA LEU A 58 -17.38 -7.26 21.34
C LEU A 58 -16.34 -7.69 22.39
N LEU A 59 -16.42 -7.18 23.62
CA LEU A 59 -15.44 -7.46 24.67
C LEU A 59 -15.90 -8.56 25.64
N TYR A 60 -14.97 -9.43 26.00
CA TYR A 60 -15.13 -10.39 27.10
C TYR A 60 -13.78 -10.56 27.79
N ASN A 61 -13.72 -10.35 29.12
CA ASN A 61 -12.47 -10.40 29.89
C ASN A 61 -11.31 -9.59 29.28
N ASN A 62 -11.60 -8.37 28.83
CA ASN A 62 -10.62 -7.46 28.21
C ASN A 62 -9.95 -8.03 26.94
N ARG A 63 -10.67 -8.88 26.20
CA ARG A 63 -10.28 -9.42 24.89
C ARG A 63 -11.46 -9.30 23.94
N VAL A 64 -11.18 -9.25 22.63
CA VAL A 64 -12.23 -9.43 21.62
C VAL A 64 -12.77 -10.85 21.79
N ARG A 65 -14.08 -10.97 21.98
CA ARG A 65 -14.73 -12.28 22.16
C ARG A 65 -14.74 -13.05 20.86
N ASP A 66 -14.87 -14.36 20.97
CA ASP A 66 -15.12 -15.25 19.85
C ASP A 66 -16.39 -14.82 19.10
N LEU A 67 -16.21 -14.36 17.86
CA LEU A 67 -17.29 -13.82 17.03
C LEU A 67 -18.18 -14.92 16.46
N SER A 68 -17.68 -16.15 16.33
CA SER A 68 -18.40 -17.25 15.67
C SER A 68 -19.73 -17.63 16.35
N LYS A 69 -19.85 -17.40 17.67
CA LYS A 69 -21.00 -17.85 18.45
C LYS A 69 -22.21 -16.93 18.34
N ASN A 70 -22.01 -15.63 18.56
CA ASN A 70 -23.09 -14.66 18.69
C ASN A 70 -23.25 -13.74 17.49
N TYR A 71 -22.26 -13.74 16.59
CA TYR A 71 -22.24 -12.85 15.45
C TYR A 71 -22.17 -13.61 14.14
N GLU A 72 -22.79 -13.00 13.13
CA GLU A 72 -22.56 -13.29 11.72
C GLU A 72 -21.63 -12.21 11.20
N VAL A 73 -20.54 -12.61 10.55
CA VAL A 73 -19.56 -11.71 9.99
C VAL A 73 -19.63 -11.83 8.48
N LYS A 74 -19.67 -10.70 7.79
CA LYS A 74 -19.61 -10.61 6.34
C LYS A 74 -18.42 -9.74 5.96
N VAL A 75 -17.53 -10.27 5.12
CA VAL A 75 -16.39 -9.53 4.60
C VAL A 75 -16.58 -9.35 3.09
N GLN A 76 -16.38 -8.13 2.61
CA GLN A 76 -16.53 -7.78 1.19
C GLN A 76 -15.26 -7.04 0.75
N ALA A 77 -14.62 -7.52 -0.31
CA ALA A 77 -13.56 -6.77 -0.98
C ALA A 77 -14.16 -5.85 -2.05
N GLU A 78 -13.54 -4.69 -2.29
CA GLU A 78 -13.94 -3.72 -3.33
C GLU A 78 -15.41 -3.26 -3.18
N PHE A 79 -15.74 -2.68 -2.03
CA PHE A 79 -17.10 -2.22 -1.75
C PHE A 79 -17.31 -0.77 -2.19
N THR A 80 -18.09 -0.55 -3.25
CA THR A 80 -18.38 0.78 -3.77
C THR A 80 -19.40 1.53 -2.92
N VAL A 81 -19.05 2.76 -2.53
CA VAL A 81 -19.93 3.74 -1.89
C VAL A 81 -20.02 5.01 -2.73
N THR A 82 -21.12 5.74 -2.57
CA THR A 82 -21.31 7.04 -3.21
C THR A 82 -21.19 8.14 -2.16
N HIS A 83 -20.17 8.97 -2.29
CA HIS A 83 -20.07 10.22 -1.54
C HIS A 83 -20.96 11.29 -2.19
N THR A 84 -21.83 11.89 -1.39
CA THR A 84 -22.75 12.97 -1.78
C THR A 84 -22.26 14.30 -1.21
N GLY A 85 -21.16 14.83 -1.76
CA GLY A 85 -20.65 16.17 -1.49
C GLY A 85 -21.10 17.19 -2.55
N GLU A 86 -20.28 18.21 -2.84
CA GLU A 86 -20.54 19.18 -3.92
C GLU A 86 -20.67 18.52 -5.29
N LYS A 87 -19.96 17.41 -5.50
CA LYS A 87 -20.10 16.51 -6.64
C LYS A 87 -20.27 15.09 -6.13
N GLN A 88 -21.19 14.36 -6.76
CA GLN A 88 -21.35 12.94 -6.50
C GLN A 88 -20.11 12.20 -7.01
N LYS A 89 -19.44 11.45 -6.14
CA LYS A 89 -18.24 10.67 -6.47
C LYS A 89 -18.39 9.26 -5.92
N ASN A 90 -18.08 8.26 -6.74
CA ASN A 90 -17.98 6.88 -6.29
C ASN A 90 -16.59 6.64 -5.72
N ARG A 91 -16.53 5.93 -4.60
CA ARG A 91 -15.31 5.48 -3.94
C ARG A 91 -15.42 4.00 -3.66
N ASP A 92 -14.32 3.28 -3.80
CA ASP A 92 -14.25 1.85 -3.56
C ASP A 92 -13.47 1.63 -2.27
N ILE A 93 -14.15 1.09 -1.25
CA ILE A 93 -13.53 0.67 -0.01
C ILE A 93 -12.84 -0.68 -0.27
N ASP A 94 -11.54 -0.76 0.01
CA ASP A 94 -10.76 -1.98 -0.26
C ASP A 94 -11.33 -3.22 0.45
N ILE A 95 -11.66 -3.11 1.74
CA ILE A 95 -12.32 -4.18 2.50
C ILE A 95 -13.37 -3.59 3.45
N LEU A 96 -14.60 -4.11 3.40
CA LEU A 96 -15.65 -3.82 4.35
C LEU A 96 -15.93 -5.06 5.20
N ILE A 97 -15.87 -4.92 6.53
CA ILE A 97 -16.28 -5.95 7.49
C ILE A 97 -17.55 -5.51 8.17
N GLU A 98 -18.60 -6.32 8.06
CA GLU A 98 -19.90 -6.11 8.68
C GLU A 98 -20.16 -7.20 9.72
N ILE A 99 -20.47 -6.81 10.96
CA ILE A 99 -20.75 -7.73 12.06
C ILE A 99 -22.20 -7.57 12.49
N TYR A 100 -22.99 -8.62 12.32
CA TYR A 100 -24.41 -8.70 12.66
C TYR A 100 -24.60 -9.53 13.92
N ASN A 101 -25.49 -9.09 14.81
CA ASN A 101 -25.90 -9.90 15.95
C ASN A 101 -26.90 -10.96 15.49
N LYS A 102 -26.58 -12.25 15.66
CA LYS A 102 -27.44 -13.38 15.23
C LYS A 102 -28.83 -13.36 15.87
N ASN A 103 -28.96 -12.76 17.05
CA ASN A 103 -30.22 -12.67 17.77
C ASN A 103 -31.05 -11.44 17.37
N SER A 104 -30.53 -10.58 16.48
CA SER A 104 -31.21 -9.40 16.01
C SER A 104 -32.01 -9.70 14.75
N ILE A 105 -33.26 -9.20 14.71
CA ILE A 105 -34.11 -9.23 13.51
C ILE A 105 -33.74 -8.07 12.56
N ILE A 106 -32.81 -7.19 12.96
CA ILE A 106 -32.41 -6.01 12.22
C ILE A 106 -31.50 -6.41 11.05
N SER A 107 -31.83 -5.93 9.84
CA SER A 107 -31.09 -6.18 8.60
C SER A 107 -29.80 -5.38 8.44
N LEU A 108 -29.45 -4.55 9.43
CA LEU A 108 -28.27 -3.69 9.42
C LEU A 108 -27.19 -4.26 10.35
N PRO A 109 -25.91 -4.10 9.99
CA PRO A 109 -24.83 -4.53 10.85
C PRO A 109 -24.82 -3.73 12.13
N GLN A 110 -24.38 -4.36 13.21
CA GLN A 110 -24.15 -3.68 14.47
C GLN A 110 -22.84 -2.89 14.43
N PHE A 111 -21.80 -3.48 13.83
CA PHE A 111 -20.48 -2.87 13.66
C PHE A 111 -20.06 -2.96 12.19
N SER A 112 -19.46 -1.89 11.69
CA SER A 112 -18.93 -1.81 10.34
C SER A 112 -17.50 -1.28 10.40
N PHE A 113 -16.54 -2.03 9.87
CA PHE A 113 -15.14 -1.63 9.76
C PHE A 113 -14.79 -1.45 8.29
N CYS A 114 -14.53 -0.21 7.92
CA CYS A 114 -14.01 0.16 6.60
C CYS A 114 -12.48 0.10 6.65
N ILE A 115 -11.87 -0.57 5.68
CA ILE A 115 -10.43 -0.73 5.60
C ILE A 115 -9.97 -0.21 4.25
N GLU A 116 -9.03 0.73 4.28
CA GLU A 116 -8.26 1.17 3.11
C GLU A 116 -6.86 0.59 3.19
N ASN A 117 -6.37 0.00 2.10
CA ASN A 117 -5.11 -0.72 2.05
C ASN A 117 -4.16 -0.18 0.98
N LYS A 118 -3.03 0.37 1.43
CA LYS A 118 -1.89 0.69 0.57
C LYS A 118 -0.75 -0.28 0.81
N ILE A 119 -0.26 -0.91 -0.26
CA ILE A 119 0.96 -1.76 -0.21
C ILE A 119 2.20 -1.00 -0.69
N LYS A 120 2.03 0.25 -1.18
CA LYS A 120 3.13 1.15 -1.55
C LYS A 120 2.83 2.58 -1.11
N ASP A 121 3.85 3.27 -0.61
CA ASP A 121 3.75 4.69 -0.23
C ASP A 121 3.42 5.62 -1.41
N GLY A 122 3.80 5.21 -2.63
CA GLY A 122 3.48 5.90 -3.86
C GLY A 122 1.99 5.92 -4.22
N ALA A 123 1.18 5.02 -3.64
CA ALA A 123 -0.25 4.93 -3.91
C ALA A 123 -1.10 5.86 -3.02
N ILE A 124 -0.47 6.59 -2.11
CA ILE A 124 -1.16 7.58 -1.26
C ILE A 124 -1.25 8.90 -2.04
N SER A 125 -2.46 9.24 -2.47
CA SER A 125 -2.76 10.44 -3.25
C SER A 125 -2.94 11.65 -2.33
N LYS A 126 -1.99 12.60 -2.37
CA LYS A 126 -2.09 13.84 -1.58
C LYS A 126 -3.31 14.66 -2.03
N GLY A 127 -4.22 14.96 -1.12
CA GLY A 127 -5.34 15.90 -1.35
C GLY A 127 -6.54 15.34 -2.12
N ASP A 128 -6.64 14.02 -2.36
CA ASP A 128 -7.82 13.40 -3.00
C ASP A 128 -8.98 13.15 -2.01
N ASN A 129 -8.86 13.55 -0.73
CA ASN A 129 -9.87 13.36 0.31
C ASN A 129 -10.44 11.94 0.43
N GLN A 130 -9.74 10.94 -0.12
CA GLN A 130 -10.30 9.63 -0.45
C GLN A 130 -10.87 8.95 0.80
N LEU A 131 -10.07 8.90 1.87
CA LEU A 131 -10.43 8.25 3.14
C LEU A 131 -11.70 8.85 3.76
N PHE A 132 -11.84 10.18 3.72
CA PHE A 132 -13.02 10.85 4.26
C PHE A 132 -14.26 10.59 3.41
N GLU A 133 -14.12 10.63 2.09
CA GLU A 133 -15.21 10.40 1.16
C GLU A 133 -15.75 8.96 1.23
N GLU A 134 -14.89 7.97 1.49
CA GLU A 134 -15.28 6.58 1.78
C GLU A 134 -16.14 6.47 3.05
N ILE A 135 -15.68 7.06 4.16
CA ILE A 135 -16.44 7.07 5.43
C ILE A 135 -17.78 7.78 5.26
N SER A 136 -17.78 8.93 4.60
CA SER A 136 -18.97 9.72 4.33
C SER A 136 -19.94 8.96 3.41
N GLY A 137 -19.44 8.32 2.36
CA GLY A 137 -20.23 7.49 1.44
C GLY A 137 -20.85 6.29 2.14
N LEU A 138 -20.09 5.60 3.00
CA LEU A 138 -20.58 4.47 3.80
C LEU A 138 -21.64 4.92 4.82
N THR A 139 -21.45 6.10 5.42
CA THR A 139 -22.44 6.70 6.31
C THR A 139 -23.75 6.96 5.58
N SER A 140 -23.70 7.55 4.39
CA SER A 140 -24.88 7.78 3.53
C SER A 140 -25.53 6.47 3.10
N TYR A 141 -24.72 5.46 2.74
CA TYR A 141 -25.19 4.13 2.38
C TYR A 141 -26.07 3.52 3.48
N TYR A 142 -25.61 3.49 4.74
CA TYR A 142 -26.42 2.95 5.83
C TYR A 142 -27.61 3.83 6.21
N LYS A 143 -27.47 5.17 6.16
CA LYS A 143 -28.60 6.09 6.41
C LYS A 143 -29.76 5.81 5.45
N ASN A 144 -29.46 5.55 4.18
CA ASN A 144 -30.48 5.27 3.16
C ASN A 144 -31.16 3.91 3.34
N GLN A 145 -30.57 3.00 4.11
CA GLN A 145 -31.17 1.70 4.42
C GLN A 145 -32.01 1.70 5.70
N ILE A 146 -31.87 2.74 6.53
CA ILE A 146 -32.73 2.90 7.70
C ILE A 146 -34.12 3.32 7.21
N THR A 147 -35.07 2.42 7.39
CA THR A 147 -36.48 2.61 6.99
C THR A 147 -37.41 2.76 8.19
N ASN A 148 -36.92 2.49 9.40
CA ASN A 148 -37.69 2.56 10.64
C ASN A 148 -36.85 3.21 11.75
N GLU A 149 -37.48 4.07 12.56
CA GLU A 149 -36.85 4.77 13.69
C GLU A 149 -36.23 3.83 14.74
N ASN A 150 -36.71 2.59 14.83
CA ASN A 150 -36.16 1.58 15.75
C ASN A 150 -34.88 0.89 15.23
N GLN A 151 -34.47 1.11 13.99
CA GLN A 151 -33.22 0.55 13.48
C GLN A 151 -32.03 1.35 13.98
N LYS A 152 -31.17 0.69 14.77
CA LYS A 152 -29.94 1.30 15.28
C LYS A 152 -28.95 1.49 14.13
N PHE A 153 -28.40 2.70 14.00
CA PHE A 153 -27.34 2.99 13.04
C PHE A 153 -26.08 2.17 13.37
N PRO A 154 -25.41 1.54 12.38
CA PRO A 154 -24.19 0.78 12.61
C PRO A 154 -23.08 1.65 13.21
N LEU A 155 -22.29 1.10 14.13
CA LEU A 155 -21.06 1.76 14.55
C LEU A 155 -20.00 1.60 13.44
N ILE A 156 -19.74 2.69 12.72
CA ILE A 156 -18.70 2.74 11.68
C ILE A 156 -17.34 3.00 12.33
N SER A 157 -16.32 2.35 11.78
CA SER A 157 -14.90 2.46 12.19
C SER A 157 -14.03 2.46 10.94
N PHE A 158 -12.87 3.09 11.00
CA PHE A 158 -11.94 3.17 9.87
C PHE A 158 -10.56 2.60 10.21
N VAL A 159 -10.00 1.79 9.31
CA VAL A 159 -8.66 1.23 9.44
C VAL A 159 -7.86 1.58 8.20
N PHE A 160 -6.78 2.33 8.37
CA PHE A 160 -5.84 2.63 7.29
C PHE A 160 -4.64 1.70 7.38
N ILE A 161 -4.38 0.91 6.35
CA ILE A 161 -3.22 0.01 6.28
C ILE A 161 -2.22 0.59 5.29
N THR A 162 -0.96 0.72 5.72
CA THR A 162 0.13 1.24 4.88
C THR A 162 1.37 0.37 5.00
N PRO A 163 2.37 0.47 4.12
CA PRO A 163 3.57 -0.36 4.24
C PRO A 163 4.34 -0.09 5.53
N LYS A 164 4.51 1.20 5.83
CA LYS A 164 5.26 1.78 6.95
C LYS A 164 4.66 3.16 7.30
N LYS A 165 4.91 3.68 8.50
CA LYS A 165 4.53 5.04 8.91
C LYS A 165 5.45 6.10 8.28
N THR A 166 5.34 6.30 6.97
CA THR A 166 6.05 7.37 6.28
C THR A 166 5.43 8.74 6.65
N LYS A 167 6.17 9.83 6.39
CA LYS A 167 5.62 11.20 6.54
C LYS A 167 4.34 11.39 5.73
N ARG A 168 4.25 10.77 4.54
CA ARG A 168 3.09 10.84 3.66
C ARG A 168 1.89 10.10 4.25
N ALA A 169 2.08 8.86 4.71
CA ALA A 169 1.02 8.08 5.35
C ALA A 169 0.49 8.76 6.62
N ILE A 170 1.38 9.30 7.45
CA ILE A 170 1.00 10.04 8.66
C ILE A 170 0.22 11.30 8.30
N ALA A 171 0.66 12.05 7.29
CA ALA A 171 -0.03 13.27 6.86
C ALA A 171 -1.45 12.98 6.36
N GLU A 172 -1.62 11.97 5.50
CA GLU A 172 -2.94 11.55 4.99
C GLU A 172 -3.87 11.11 6.12
N PHE A 173 -3.36 10.29 7.06
CA PHE A 173 -4.15 9.84 8.20
C PHE A 173 -4.55 10.99 9.13
N ASN A 174 -3.63 11.91 9.42
CA ASN A 174 -3.94 13.09 10.23
C ASN A 174 -4.94 14.03 9.53
N GLU A 175 -4.85 14.17 8.20
CA GLU A 175 -5.81 14.93 7.42
C GLU A 175 -7.22 14.35 7.52
N LEU A 176 -7.35 13.00 7.48
CA LEU A 176 -8.61 12.32 7.75
C LEU A 176 -9.13 12.69 9.15
N LEU A 177 -8.32 12.55 10.19
CA LEU A 177 -8.73 12.84 11.57
C LEU A 177 -9.22 14.28 11.73
N SER A 178 -8.47 15.26 11.20
CA SER A 178 -8.86 16.67 11.23
C SER A 178 -10.19 16.92 10.51
N LYS A 179 -10.47 16.24 9.39
CA LYS A 179 -11.76 16.36 8.69
C LYS A 179 -12.91 15.75 9.46
N LEU A 180 -12.70 14.59 10.07
CA LEU A 180 -13.72 13.96 10.90
C LEU A 180 -14.10 14.87 12.08
N GLU A 181 -13.10 15.47 12.75
CA GLU A 181 -13.32 16.45 13.81
C GLU A 181 -14.11 17.68 13.30
N ASN A 182 -13.67 18.29 12.20
CA ASN A 182 -14.35 19.45 11.61
C ASN A 182 -15.81 19.16 11.17
N CYS A 183 -16.10 17.93 10.78
CA CYS A 183 -17.45 17.49 10.40
C CYS A 183 -18.24 16.88 11.57
N ASN A 184 -17.74 16.94 12.81
CA ASN A 184 -18.34 16.32 14.00
C ASN A 184 -18.65 14.82 13.84
N PHE A 185 -17.82 14.09 13.09
CA PHE A 185 -17.87 12.63 13.04
C PHE A 185 -17.02 12.04 14.17
N SER A 186 -17.69 11.40 15.14
CA SER A 186 -17.03 10.62 16.19
C SER A 186 -16.89 9.16 15.73
N ILE A 187 -15.85 8.86 14.96
CA ILE A 187 -15.59 7.53 14.38
C ILE A 187 -14.24 7.00 14.87
N PRO A 188 -14.18 5.80 15.48
CA PRO A 188 -12.92 5.15 15.82
C PRO A 188 -12.07 4.92 14.58
N CYS A 189 -10.82 5.38 14.61
CA CYS A 189 -9.87 5.26 13.51
C CYS A 189 -8.58 4.56 14.00
N LEU A 190 -7.99 3.72 13.16
CA LEU A 190 -6.73 3.04 13.44
C LEU A 190 -5.80 3.05 12.23
N HIS A 191 -4.51 3.33 12.46
CA HIS A 191 -3.46 3.22 11.45
C HIS A 191 -2.59 1.99 11.72
N ILE A 192 -2.63 1.02 10.81
CA ILE A 192 -1.87 -0.23 10.86
C ILE A 192 -0.77 -0.20 9.80
N ILE A 193 0.37 -0.82 10.08
CA ILE A 193 1.43 -1.04 9.09
C ILE A 193 1.49 -2.49 8.62
N TRP A 194 1.96 -2.75 7.41
CA TRP A 194 2.20 -4.11 6.93
C TRP A 194 3.38 -4.76 7.68
N SER A 195 4.50 -4.03 7.79
CA SER A 195 5.73 -4.50 8.43
C SER A 195 6.36 -3.43 9.31
N GLY A 196 6.60 -3.77 10.57
CA GLY A 196 7.36 -2.96 11.53
C GLY A 196 8.63 -3.69 12.00
N GLU A 197 9.53 -2.99 12.67
CA GLU A 197 10.62 -3.62 13.42
C GLU A 197 10.06 -4.22 14.71
N ASP A 198 10.58 -5.36 15.15
CA ASP A 198 10.04 -6.15 16.27
C ASP A 198 10.10 -5.42 17.65
N ASN A 199 10.66 -4.21 17.71
CA ASN A 199 10.84 -3.41 18.94
C ASN A 199 9.98 -2.13 19.00
N ASP A 200 9.13 -1.89 18.01
CA ASP A 200 8.30 -0.69 17.95
C ASP A 200 6.94 -0.97 18.62
N GLU A 201 6.90 -0.94 19.96
CA GLU A 201 5.70 -1.27 20.76
C GLU A 201 4.47 -0.43 20.38
N ASP A 202 4.68 0.76 19.82
CA ASP A 202 3.63 1.71 19.42
C ASP A 202 2.98 1.39 18.06
N ASN A 203 3.48 0.38 17.32
CA ASN A 203 3.04 0.09 15.95
C ASN A 203 2.41 -1.29 15.81
N VAL A 204 1.09 -1.31 15.57
CA VAL A 204 0.40 -2.54 15.16
C VAL A 204 0.82 -2.89 13.72
N ALA A 205 1.41 -4.07 13.55
CA ALA A 205 1.83 -4.58 12.25
C ALA A 205 1.09 -5.87 11.84
N ILE A 206 0.64 -5.97 10.59
CA ILE A 206 -0.01 -7.18 10.06
C ILE A 206 0.93 -8.40 10.17
N THR A 207 2.22 -8.21 9.88
CA THR A 207 3.23 -9.27 10.06
C THR A 207 3.30 -9.79 11.49
N SER A 208 3.13 -8.95 12.50
CA SER A 208 3.07 -9.37 13.91
C SER A 208 1.80 -10.19 14.18
N LEU A 209 0.63 -9.76 13.67
CA LEU A 209 -0.62 -10.52 13.81
C LEU A 209 -0.53 -11.93 13.17
N LEU A 210 0.12 -12.02 12.01
CA LEU A 210 0.35 -13.29 11.32
C LEU A 210 1.34 -14.19 12.07
N LYS A 211 2.39 -13.61 12.68
CA LYS A 211 3.32 -14.35 13.55
C LYS A 211 2.62 -14.87 14.81
N ASP A 212 1.78 -14.04 15.44
CA ASP A 212 0.97 -14.39 16.60
C ASP A 212 0.10 -15.63 16.33
N ILE A 213 -0.62 -15.67 15.20
CA ILE A 213 -1.43 -16.84 14.81
C ILE A 213 -0.59 -18.12 14.73
N LEU A 214 0.56 -18.05 14.06
CA LEU A 214 1.46 -19.21 13.94
C LEU A 214 2.04 -19.63 15.29
N GLN A 215 2.33 -18.67 16.16
CA GLN A 215 2.83 -18.93 17.50
C GLN A 215 1.75 -19.58 18.37
N TYR A 216 0.54 -19.03 18.40
CA TYR A 216 -0.58 -19.56 19.17
C TYR A 216 -0.92 -21.00 18.75
N GLU A 217 -0.85 -21.32 17.45
CA GLU A 217 -1.01 -22.71 16.99
C GLU A 217 0.12 -23.60 17.52
N SER A 218 1.37 -23.14 17.44
CA SER A 218 2.53 -23.94 17.84
C SER A 218 2.56 -24.30 19.34
N ILE A 219 1.92 -23.48 20.18
CA ILE A 219 1.82 -23.70 21.63
C ILE A 219 0.46 -24.26 22.08
N GLY A 220 -0.47 -24.52 21.14
CA GLY A 220 -1.78 -25.11 21.43
C GLY A 220 -2.82 -24.14 22.01
N GLU A 221 -2.64 -22.83 21.86
CA GLU A 221 -3.62 -21.81 22.29
C GLU A 221 -4.80 -21.67 21.30
N ILE A 222 -4.60 -22.08 20.04
CA ILE A 222 -5.66 -22.19 19.03
C ILE A 222 -5.65 -23.58 18.39
N GLU A 223 -6.76 -23.92 17.75
CA GLU A 223 -6.90 -25.18 17.01
C GLU A 223 -5.82 -25.33 15.92
N PRO A 224 -5.41 -26.56 15.61
CA PRO A 224 -4.45 -26.82 14.54
C PRO A 224 -4.88 -26.19 13.22
N ILE A 225 -3.98 -25.42 12.63
CA ILE A 225 -4.18 -24.80 11.32
C ILE A 225 -3.75 -25.79 10.23
N TYR A 226 -4.51 -25.85 9.13
CA TYR A 226 -4.13 -26.68 7.99
C TYR A 226 -2.71 -26.36 7.49
N GLU A 227 -1.96 -27.40 7.11
CA GLU A 227 -0.55 -27.25 6.71
C GLU A 227 -0.40 -26.33 5.49
N TYR A 228 -1.34 -26.40 4.53
CA TYR A 228 -1.34 -25.48 3.38
C TYR A 228 -1.56 -24.03 3.84
N THR A 229 -2.47 -23.75 4.77
CA THR A 229 -2.67 -22.41 5.32
C THR A 229 -1.39 -21.93 5.99
N LYS A 230 -0.74 -22.76 6.83
CA LYS A 230 0.55 -22.41 7.46
C LYS A 230 1.62 -22.04 6.43
N HIS A 231 1.74 -22.82 5.35
CA HIS A 231 2.66 -22.51 4.26
C HIS A 231 2.28 -21.22 3.52
N THR A 232 0.99 -20.96 3.31
CA THR A 232 0.50 -19.73 2.69
C THR A 232 0.79 -18.51 3.56
N LEU A 233 0.50 -18.56 4.87
CA LEU A 233 0.81 -17.47 5.81
C LEU A 233 2.32 -17.19 5.85
N LYS A 234 3.17 -18.21 5.92
CA LYS A 234 4.64 -18.06 5.86
C LYS A 234 5.10 -17.45 4.53
N SER A 235 4.48 -17.86 3.42
CA SER A 235 4.77 -17.27 2.10
C SER A 235 4.34 -15.82 2.02
N PHE A 236 3.18 -15.47 2.58
CA PHE A 236 2.68 -14.11 2.61
C PHE A 236 3.55 -13.21 3.49
N LEU A 237 3.93 -13.67 4.67
CA LEU A 237 4.92 -13.01 5.54
C LEU A 237 6.23 -12.72 4.78
N SER A 238 6.76 -13.70 4.06
CA SER A 238 7.95 -13.52 3.24
C SER A 238 7.74 -12.52 2.10
N PHE A 239 6.54 -12.43 1.54
CA PHE A 239 6.21 -11.52 0.46
C PHE A 239 6.07 -10.07 0.96
N ILE A 240 5.43 -9.86 2.11
CA ILE A 240 5.37 -8.57 2.80
C ILE A 240 6.78 -8.09 3.15
N LYS A 241 7.63 -8.97 3.71
CA LYS A 241 9.03 -8.63 4.06
C LYS A 241 9.90 -8.25 2.87
N SER A 242 9.54 -8.70 1.67
CA SER A 242 10.19 -8.26 0.43
C SER A 242 9.55 -7.01 -0.17
N ASP A 243 8.83 -6.20 0.62
CA ASP A 243 8.09 -5.02 0.15
C ASP A 243 7.19 -5.33 -1.07
N PHE A 244 6.54 -6.50 -1.05
CA PHE A 244 5.68 -7.01 -2.12
C PHE A 244 6.40 -7.16 -3.48
N GLN A 245 7.72 -7.40 -3.48
CA GLN A 245 8.51 -7.64 -4.70
C GLN A 245 8.35 -9.08 -5.24
N SER A 246 8.43 -9.21 -6.57
CA SER A 246 8.43 -10.50 -7.26
C SER A 246 9.81 -11.16 -7.28
N TYR A 247 9.86 -12.46 -7.63
CA TYR A 247 11.14 -13.17 -7.78
C TYR A 247 12.04 -12.54 -8.84
N LEU A 248 11.48 -12.02 -9.95
CA LEU A 248 12.29 -11.41 -11.01
C LEU A 248 12.94 -10.10 -10.54
N ALA A 249 12.18 -9.27 -9.82
CA ALA A 249 12.71 -8.03 -9.25
C ALA A 249 13.83 -8.34 -8.24
N GLU A 250 13.57 -9.24 -7.29
CA GLU A 250 14.53 -9.64 -6.27
C GLU A 250 15.78 -10.31 -6.87
N LYS A 251 15.61 -11.20 -7.86
CA LYS A 251 16.72 -11.85 -8.56
C LYS A 251 17.57 -10.86 -9.34
N THR A 252 16.94 -9.88 -10.01
CA THR A 252 17.67 -8.82 -10.73
C THR A 252 18.49 -8.00 -9.76
N GLU A 253 17.90 -7.59 -8.64
CA GLU A 253 18.60 -6.82 -7.61
C GLU A 253 19.75 -7.61 -6.97
N ILE A 254 19.56 -8.91 -6.71
CA ILE A 254 20.62 -9.80 -6.19
C ILE A 254 21.76 -9.96 -7.21
N ILE A 255 21.44 -10.13 -8.50
CA ILE A 255 22.46 -10.26 -9.56
C ILE A 255 23.25 -8.96 -9.66
N GLU A 256 22.59 -7.80 -9.66
CA GLU A 256 23.26 -6.50 -9.70
C GLU A 256 24.12 -6.28 -8.47
N ARG A 257 23.62 -6.57 -7.26
CA ARG A 257 24.42 -6.51 -6.03
C ARG A 257 25.64 -7.42 -6.08
N ARG A 258 25.52 -8.63 -6.64
CA ARG A 258 26.65 -9.55 -6.79
C ARG A 258 27.67 -9.05 -7.81
N ASN A 259 27.22 -8.49 -8.93
CA ASN A 259 28.10 -8.07 -10.03
C ASN A 259 28.75 -6.70 -9.78
N TYR A 260 28.03 -5.79 -9.13
CA TYR A 260 28.36 -4.37 -9.02
C TYR A 260 28.39 -3.88 -7.56
N GLY A 261 28.35 -4.77 -6.56
CA GLY A 261 28.40 -4.44 -5.13
C GLY A 261 27.09 -3.87 -4.54
N LYS A 262 26.33 -3.13 -5.36
CA LYS A 262 25.00 -2.60 -5.05
C LYS A 262 24.17 -2.46 -6.34
N PRO A 263 22.84 -2.24 -6.26
CA PRO A 263 22.00 -2.07 -7.45
C PRO A 263 22.50 -0.93 -8.33
N LEU A 264 22.43 -1.08 -9.66
CA LEU A 264 23.04 -0.11 -10.58
C LEU A 264 22.37 1.28 -10.45
N LEU A 265 21.06 1.30 -10.21
CA LEU A 265 20.29 2.51 -9.94
C LEU A 265 20.84 3.32 -8.75
N SER A 266 21.40 2.67 -7.73
CA SER A 266 21.98 3.35 -6.57
C SER A 266 23.19 4.22 -6.96
N TYR A 267 23.96 3.82 -7.97
CA TYR A 267 25.04 4.67 -8.49
C TYR A 267 24.51 5.92 -9.20
N PHE A 268 23.39 5.80 -9.92
CA PHE A 268 22.73 6.97 -10.52
C PHE A 268 22.17 7.92 -9.44
N GLN A 269 21.64 7.38 -8.34
CA GLN A 269 21.16 8.17 -7.21
C GLN A 269 22.29 8.94 -6.54
N GLU A 270 23.44 8.32 -6.31
CA GLU A 270 24.60 9.00 -5.72
C GLU A 270 25.12 10.13 -6.60
N ILE A 271 25.14 9.93 -7.93
CA ILE A 271 25.48 11.00 -8.87
C ILE A 271 24.43 12.11 -8.83
N TYR A 272 23.15 11.75 -8.88
CA TYR A 272 22.05 12.70 -8.75
C TYR A 272 22.18 13.54 -7.46
N ASP A 273 22.50 12.92 -6.33
CA ASP A 273 22.65 13.60 -5.05
C ASP A 273 23.85 14.57 -5.04
N SER A 274 24.90 14.26 -5.81
CA SER A 274 26.11 15.10 -5.92
C SER A 274 25.99 16.30 -6.86
N LEU A 275 24.99 16.32 -7.76
CA LEU A 275 24.81 17.36 -8.77
C LEU A 275 23.99 18.55 -8.25
N ASP A 276 24.27 19.74 -8.77
CA ASP A 276 23.46 20.95 -8.51
C ASP A 276 22.24 21.01 -9.45
N PHE A 277 21.17 21.68 -9.00
CA PHE A 277 19.91 21.75 -9.78
C PHE A 277 20.03 22.54 -11.09
N GLU A 278 20.92 23.53 -11.14
CA GLU A 278 21.11 24.37 -12.34
C GLU A 278 22.08 23.76 -13.36
N GLU A 279 22.78 22.69 -12.97
CA GLU A 279 23.82 22.08 -13.79
C GLU A 279 23.23 21.29 -14.97
N GLU A 280 23.69 21.63 -16.17
CA GLU A 280 23.46 20.85 -17.39
C GLU A 280 24.62 19.89 -17.61
N ILE A 281 24.33 18.59 -17.60
CA ILE A 281 25.36 17.54 -17.76
C ILE A 281 25.03 16.66 -18.97
N GLU A 282 26.05 16.25 -19.72
CA GLU A 282 25.84 15.30 -20.80
C GLU A 282 25.51 13.91 -20.23
N LEU A 283 24.53 13.24 -20.83
CA LEU A 283 24.15 11.87 -20.45
C LEU A 283 25.31 10.88 -20.62
N SER A 284 26.24 11.15 -21.54
CA SER A 284 27.51 10.43 -21.69
C SER A 284 28.37 10.52 -20.43
N GLN A 285 28.49 11.70 -19.84
CA GLN A 285 29.27 11.94 -18.63
C GLN A 285 28.66 11.22 -17.42
N ILE A 286 27.33 11.26 -17.25
CA ILE A 286 26.66 10.48 -16.18
C ILE A 286 26.97 8.99 -16.33
N LYS A 287 26.86 8.44 -17.55
CA LYS A 287 27.16 7.03 -17.82
C LYS A 287 28.62 6.69 -17.50
N GLU A 288 29.55 7.58 -17.84
CA GLU A 288 30.97 7.43 -17.51
C GLU A 288 31.22 7.47 -16.00
N MET A 289 30.58 8.39 -15.27
CA MET A 289 30.65 8.45 -13.81
C MET A 289 30.13 7.16 -13.16
N VAL A 290 29.01 6.61 -13.65
CA VAL A 290 28.50 5.31 -13.17
C VAL A 290 29.51 4.20 -13.44
N LEU A 291 30.07 4.13 -14.66
CA LEU A 291 31.06 3.11 -15.02
C LEU A 291 32.29 3.19 -14.13
N ASN A 292 32.83 4.39 -13.95
CA ASN A 292 34.01 4.63 -13.12
C ASN A 292 33.74 4.27 -11.66
N ASN A 293 32.55 4.57 -11.13
CA ASN A 293 32.16 4.19 -9.78
C ASN A 293 31.97 2.67 -9.60
N VAL A 294 31.47 1.95 -10.60
CA VAL A 294 31.36 0.49 -10.51
C VAL A 294 32.75 -0.16 -10.61
N VAL A 295 33.60 0.30 -11.54
CA VAL A 295 34.97 -0.23 -11.71
C VAL A 295 35.81 0.04 -10.46
N SER A 296 35.73 1.24 -9.88
CA SER A 296 36.49 1.58 -8.67
C SER A 296 36.06 0.77 -7.44
N ASN A 297 34.77 0.45 -7.31
CA ASN A 297 34.26 -0.30 -6.16
C ASN A 297 34.37 -1.82 -6.32
N CYS A 298 34.22 -2.34 -7.54
CA CYS A 298 34.02 -3.78 -7.77
C CYS A 298 34.95 -4.40 -8.82
N ASN A 299 35.76 -3.61 -9.52
CA ASN A 299 36.65 -4.06 -10.60
C ASN A 299 35.93 -4.87 -11.69
N THR A 300 34.68 -4.52 -11.99
CA THR A 300 33.80 -5.21 -12.94
C THR A 300 33.31 -4.23 -14.00
N GLU A 301 33.25 -4.67 -15.26
CA GLU A 301 32.61 -3.92 -16.34
C GLU A 301 31.09 -4.06 -16.30
N VAL A 302 30.38 -2.92 -16.42
CA VAL A 302 28.92 -2.91 -16.50
C VAL A 302 28.48 -3.28 -17.91
N ASN A 303 27.50 -4.18 -18.02
CA ASN A 303 26.87 -4.48 -19.30
C ASN A 303 26.26 -3.20 -19.92
N LYS A 304 26.67 -2.86 -21.15
CA LYS A 304 26.23 -1.64 -21.86
C LYS A 304 24.71 -1.54 -22.03
N ALA A 305 24.02 -2.66 -22.28
CA ALA A 305 22.57 -2.68 -22.42
C ALA A 305 21.88 -2.43 -21.07
N THR A 306 22.41 -2.99 -19.98
CA THR A 306 21.93 -2.72 -18.61
C THR A 306 22.12 -1.26 -18.23
N LEU A 307 23.32 -0.70 -18.46
CA LEU A 307 23.59 0.73 -18.23
C LEU A 307 22.64 1.63 -19.03
N TYR A 308 22.40 1.27 -20.30
CA TYR A 308 21.50 2.01 -21.17
C TYR A 308 20.06 1.97 -20.65
N ALA A 309 19.55 0.78 -20.31
CA ALA A 309 18.22 0.60 -19.74
C ALA A 309 18.03 1.41 -18.45
N HIS A 310 18.99 1.35 -17.53
CA HIS A 310 18.96 2.16 -16.30
C HIS A 310 19.01 3.66 -16.60
N SER A 311 19.86 4.10 -17.55
CA SER A 311 19.93 5.52 -17.92
C SER A 311 18.60 6.06 -18.46
N ILE A 312 17.94 5.32 -19.36
CA ILE A 312 16.60 5.67 -19.86
C ILE A 312 15.61 5.67 -18.69
N SER A 313 15.68 4.66 -17.81
CA SER A 313 14.79 4.54 -16.68
C SER A 313 14.91 5.67 -15.66
N THR A 314 16.01 6.45 -15.70
CA THR A 314 16.21 7.59 -14.79
C THR A 314 15.68 8.93 -15.32
N ILE A 315 15.36 9.02 -16.62
CA ILE A 315 15.00 10.28 -17.30
C ILE A 315 13.49 10.35 -17.54
N VAL A 316 12.79 11.26 -16.87
CA VAL A 316 11.32 11.25 -16.81
C VAL A 316 10.62 11.49 -18.15
N ASN A 317 11.13 12.40 -18.99
CA ASN A 317 10.58 12.69 -20.32
C ASN A 317 11.20 11.85 -21.46
N GLU A 318 11.91 10.77 -21.14
CA GLU A 318 12.32 9.79 -22.14
C GLU A 318 11.15 8.86 -22.48
N LYS A 319 10.63 8.94 -23.71
CA LYS A 319 9.48 8.12 -24.14
C LYS A 319 9.75 6.62 -24.03
N ASN A 320 10.98 6.19 -24.31
CA ASN A 320 11.34 4.77 -24.25
C ASN A 320 11.40 4.22 -22.82
N ARG A 321 11.36 5.09 -21.80
CA ARG A 321 11.30 4.70 -20.38
C ARG A 321 10.12 3.79 -20.06
N LYS A 322 9.02 3.88 -20.80
CA LYS A 322 7.84 3.04 -20.64
C LYS A 322 8.11 1.53 -20.75
N HIS A 323 9.18 1.14 -21.43
CA HIS A 323 9.60 -0.27 -21.53
C HIS A 323 10.34 -0.77 -20.29
N HIS A 324 10.78 0.14 -19.42
CA HIS A 324 11.62 -0.15 -18.26
C HIS A 324 10.95 0.18 -16.93
N ILE A 325 9.98 1.08 -16.94
CA ILE A 325 9.28 1.57 -15.76
C ILE A 325 7.79 1.39 -15.96
N SER A 326 7.14 0.57 -15.13
CA SER A 326 5.69 0.33 -15.17
C SER A 326 4.89 1.22 -14.22
N LYS A 327 5.57 1.98 -13.35
CA LYS A 327 4.96 2.87 -12.35
C LYS A 327 5.87 4.06 -12.05
N ILE A 328 5.28 5.20 -11.75
CA ILE A 328 6.02 6.43 -11.40
C ILE A 328 6.51 6.32 -9.95
N LEU A 329 7.82 6.13 -9.76
CA LEU A 329 8.43 6.10 -8.43
C LEU A 329 9.51 7.19 -8.33
N LYS A 330 9.49 7.94 -7.22
CA LYS A 330 10.44 9.06 -6.99
C LYS A 330 11.90 8.62 -7.14
N LYS A 331 12.24 7.45 -6.62
CA LYS A 331 13.59 6.87 -6.65
C LYS A 331 14.15 6.60 -8.06
N ASP A 332 13.25 6.48 -9.05
CA ASP A 332 13.60 6.23 -10.45
C ASP A 332 13.58 7.54 -11.27
N ASN A 333 13.02 8.63 -10.74
CA ASN A 333 12.81 9.90 -11.45
C ASN A 333 13.94 10.89 -11.14
N LEU A 334 15.11 10.72 -11.74
CA LEU A 334 16.29 11.50 -11.33
C LEU A 334 16.54 12.69 -12.25
N PHE A 335 16.30 12.54 -13.55
CA PHE A 335 16.70 13.53 -14.53
C PHE A 335 15.57 13.85 -15.51
N TYR A 336 15.72 14.96 -16.24
CA TYR A 336 14.88 15.31 -17.38
C TYR A 336 15.72 15.94 -18.49
N TYR A 337 15.29 15.81 -19.75
CA TYR A 337 15.84 16.59 -20.85
C TYR A 337 15.25 18.01 -20.80
N PRO A 338 16.06 19.08 -20.66
CA PRO A 338 15.57 20.45 -20.67
C PRO A 338 15.05 20.89 -22.05
N SER A 339 15.46 20.19 -23.11
CA SER A 339 15.00 20.44 -24.48
C SER A 339 14.75 19.13 -25.22
N GLU A 340 13.56 18.96 -25.79
CA GLU A 340 13.24 17.80 -26.65
C GLU A 340 14.10 17.76 -27.93
N LEU A 341 14.67 18.91 -28.33
CA LEU A 341 15.58 19.01 -29.47
C LEU A 341 17.00 18.53 -29.14
N ASN A 342 17.39 18.54 -27.85
CA ASN A 342 18.70 18.13 -27.40
C ASN A 342 18.62 17.07 -26.29
N LYS A 343 18.50 15.81 -26.68
CA LYS A 343 18.50 14.65 -25.77
C LYS A 343 19.89 14.16 -25.36
N LYS A 344 20.94 14.98 -25.58
CA LYS A 344 22.30 14.67 -25.11
C LYS A 344 22.56 15.18 -23.71
N VAL A 345 21.85 16.23 -23.30
CA VAL A 345 22.03 16.95 -22.03
C VAL A 345 20.82 16.67 -21.15
N VAL A 346 21.07 16.45 -19.87
CA VAL A 346 20.03 16.29 -18.86
C VAL A 346 20.25 17.27 -17.71
N LYS A 347 19.17 17.58 -16.99
CA LYS A 347 19.19 18.32 -15.73
C LYS A 347 18.67 17.46 -14.60
N LYS A 348 19.17 17.74 -13.39
CA LYS A 348 18.69 17.17 -12.14
C LYS A 348 17.22 17.56 -11.94
N LEU A 349 16.34 16.58 -11.69
CA LEU A 349 14.94 16.85 -11.39
C LEU A 349 14.80 17.37 -9.96
N ASN A 350 14.28 18.60 -9.80
CA ASN A 350 13.82 19.11 -8.52
C ASN A 350 12.36 18.72 -8.31
N PHE A 351 12.07 18.02 -7.21
CA PHE A 351 10.70 17.60 -6.90
C PHE A 351 9.90 18.67 -6.16
N ASP A 352 10.57 19.62 -5.50
CA ASP A 352 9.92 20.68 -4.74
C ASP A 352 9.57 21.88 -5.65
N SER A 353 10.26 22.01 -6.78
CA SER A 353 9.92 22.93 -7.87
C SER A 353 10.17 22.23 -9.21
N PRO A 354 9.18 21.43 -9.70
CA PRO A 354 9.35 20.67 -10.92
C PRO A 354 9.21 21.54 -12.15
N PRO A 355 9.99 21.26 -13.21
CA PRO A 355 9.96 22.06 -14.43
C PRO A 355 8.60 21.95 -15.14
N GLU A 356 8.04 23.10 -15.50
CA GLU A 356 6.76 23.21 -16.19
C GLU A 356 6.82 22.56 -17.60
N GLY A 357 5.72 21.95 -18.02
CA GLY A 357 5.58 21.39 -19.37
C GLY A 357 6.36 20.09 -19.62
N ILE A 358 7.12 19.60 -18.65
CA ILE A 358 7.85 18.33 -18.76
C ILE A 358 6.89 17.16 -18.52
N LYS A 359 6.84 16.27 -19.50
CA LYS A 359 6.05 15.04 -19.43
C LYS A 359 6.81 13.95 -18.69
N ILE A 360 6.10 13.10 -17.98
CA ILE A 360 6.66 11.86 -17.43
C ILE A 360 5.99 10.66 -18.07
N TYR A 361 6.82 9.73 -18.56
CA TYR A 361 6.38 8.52 -19.25
C TYR A 361 6.57 7.28 -18.37
N TRP A 362 5.60 6.36 -18.42
CA TRP A 362 5.67 5.03 -17.83
C TRP A 362 4.89 4.02 -18.68
N GLY A 363 5.15 2.74 -18.48
CA GLY A 363 4.45 1.65 -19.13
C GLY A 363 3.10 1.43 -18.46
N ASP A 364 2.03 1.75 -19.17
CA ASP A 364 0.68 1.36 -18.81
C ASP A 364 0.16 0.28 -19.78
N LYS A 365 -0.55 -0.71 -19.23
CA LYS A 365 -1.20 -1.77 -20.01
C LYS A 365 -2.46 -1.27 -20.70
N SER A 366 -3.12 -0.23 -20.17
CA SER A 366 -4.31 0.40 -20.79
C SER A 366 -3.98 1.44 -21.84
N ASP A 367 -2.90 2.21 -21.68
CA ASP A 367 -2.45 3.22 -22.64
C ASP A 367 -0.96 3.09 -22.96
N LYS A 368 -0.66 2.74 -24.22
CA LYS A 368 0.71 2.56 -24.70
C LYS A 368 1.51 3.87 -24.75
N ASP A 369 0.86 5.01 -24.65
CA ASP A 369 1.48 6.33 -24.63
C ASP A 369 1.15 7.10 -23.35
N ALA A 370 0.86 6.39 -22.25
CA ALA A 370 0.58 7.00 -20.96
C ALA A 370 1.65 8.02 -20.55
N TYR A 371 1.18 9.25 -20.33
CA TYR A 371 1.96 10.34 -19.77
C TYR A 371 1.06 11.27 -18.96
N CYS A 372 1.67 12.01 -18.04
CA CYS A 372 1.10 13.23 -17.45
C CYS A 372 2.22 14.26 -17.27
N PHE A 373 1.88 15.47 -16.81
CA PHE A 373 2.90 16.47 -16.53
C PHE A 373 3.51 16.25 -15.15
N LEU A 374 4.80 16.55 -14.99
CA LEU A 374 5.48 16.43 -13.71
C LEU A 374 4.80 17.26 -12.61
N THR A 375 4.30 18.44 -12.96
CA THR A 375 3.56 19.35 -12.07
C THR A 375 2.25 18.73 -11.56
N ASP A 376 1.66 17.79 -12.30
CA ASP A 376 0.44 17.08 -11.87
C ASP A 376 0.73 16.04 -10.77
N ILE A 377 1.96 15.52 -10.74
CA ILE A 377 2.40 14.49 -9.78
C ILE A 377 3.12 15.12 -8.59
N TYR A 378 3.90 16.15 -8.85
CA TYR A 378 4.71 16.88 -7.88
C TYR A 378 4.27 18.34 -7.94
N PRO A 379 3.13 18.73 -7.36
CA PRO A 379 2.74 20.14 -7.34
C PRO A 379 3.73 20.96 -6.53
N GLU A 380 4.00 22.20 -6.95
CA GLU A 380 4.76 23.16 -6.14
C GLU A 380 4.05 23.33 -4.78
N ASN A 381 4.81 23.22 -3.68
CA ASN A 381 4.28 23.41 -2.32
C ASN A 381 4.13 24.89 -1.98
#